data_AF-A0A1S3LHC2-F1
#
_entry.id   AF-A0A1S3LHC2-F1
#
_cell.length_a   1.000
_cell.length_b   1.000
_cell.length_c   1.000
_cell.angle_alpha   90.00
_cell.angle_beta   90.00
_cell.angle_gamma   90.00
#
_symmetry.space_group_name_H-M   'P 1'
#
loop_
_entity.id
_entity.type
_entity.pdbx_description
1 polymer ?
#
loop_
_entity_poly.entity_id
_entity_poly.type
_entity_poly.pdbx_seq_one_letter_code
_entity_poly.pdbx_strand_id
1 'polypeptide(L)'
;METDMVNLQTQISSMEKNLKNIEVENKLIEEQNEALFMELSGLSHALIRSLANIRLPHMQEPITEQNFNSYLSTLTDMYTNKECFQNPENKALLESINKAVKSIKV
;
A
#
# COMPACT_ATOMS: atom_id res chain seq x y z
N MET A 1 -0.21 0.96 57.02
CA MET A 1 -0.90 2.21 56.60
C MET A 1 0.03 3.13 55.83
N GLU A 2 1.10 3.67 56.43
CA GLU A 2 2.08 4.52 55.72
C GLU A 2 2.85 3.74 54.63
N THR A 3 3.29 2.52 54.94
CA THR A 3 3.97 1.61 53.99
C THR A 3 3.08 1.26 52.79
N ASP A 4 1.77 1.08 53.01
CA ASP A 4 0.81 0.76 51.95
C ASP A 4 0.58 1.97 51.03
N MET A 5 0.56 3.17 51.60
CA MET A 5 0.42 4.42 50.85
C MET A 5 1.66 4.69 49.98
N VAL A 6 2.86 4.44 50.50
CA VAL A 6 4.11 4.55 49.73
C VAL A 6 4.16 3.52 48.60
N ASN A 7 3.68 2.30 48.84
CA ASN A 7 3.58 1.26 47.81
C ASN A 7 2.61 1.65 46.69
N LEU A 8 1.45 2.24 47.03
CA LEU A 8 0.49 2.76 46.06
C LEU A 8 1.08 3.91 45.24
N GLN A 9 1.75 4.86 45.89
CA GLN A 9 2.39 5.98 45.22
C GLN A 9 3.44 5.51 44.21
N THR A 10 4.25 4.51 44.60
CA THR A 10 5.25 3.90 43.69
C THR A 10 4.59 3.21 42.49
N GLN A 11 3.48 2.50 42.71
CA GLN A 11 2.73 1.86 41.62
C GLN A 11 2.12 2.91 40.67
N ILE A 12 1.54 3.98 41.20
CA ILE A 12 0.99 5.08 40.40
C ILE A 12 2.08 5.70 39.54
N SER A 13 3.23 6.05 40.11
CA SER A 13 4.34 6.64 39.34
C SER A 13 4.89 5.69 38.27
N SER A 14 4.90 4.38 38.54
CA SER A 14 5.26 3.37 37.53
C SER A 14 4.24 3.31 36.39
N MET A 15 2.94 3.35 36.72
CA MET A 15 1.86 3.38 35.73
C MET A 15 1.89 4.65 34.88
N GLU A 16 2.14 5.83 35.48
CA GLU A 16 2.29 7.10 34.77
C GLU A 16 3.45 7.04 33.77
N LYS A 17 4.59 6.48 34.18
CA LYS A 17 5.75 6.30 33.30
C LYS A 17 5.42 5.35 32.15
N ASN A 18 4.74 4.24 32.42
CA ASN A 18 4.34 3.28 31.39
C ASN A 18 3.33 3.90 30.42
N LEU A 19 2.34 4.64 30.91
CA LEU A 19 1.36 5.33 30.08
C LEU A 19 2.05 6.32 29.13
N LYS A 20 2.98 7.12 29.66
CA LYS A 20 3.77 8.07 28.85
C LYS A 20 4.60 7.36 27.77
N ASN A 21 5.18 6.20 28.07
CA ASN A 21 5.91 5.42 27.06
C ASN A 21 4.96 4.91 25.97
N ILE A 22 3.79 4.39 26.33
CA ILE A 22 2.77 3.91 25.39
C ILE A 22 2.28 5.06 24.49
N GLU A 23 2.08 6.26 25.03
CA GLU A 23 1.70 7.43 24.24
C GLU A 23 2.75 7.78 23.17
N VAL A 24 4.04 7.71 23.52
CA VAL A 24 5.13 7.95 22.57
C VAL A 24 5.19 6.86 21.51
N GLU A 25 5.05 5.59 21.89
CA GLU A 25 5.02 4.46 20.96
C GLU A 25 3.84 4.56 19.99
N ASN A 26 2.64 4.91 20.48
CA ASN A 26 1.47 5.12 19.63
C ASN A 26 1.69 6.25 18.62
N LYS A 27 2.29 7.37 19.05
CA LYS A 27 2.61 8.47 18.15
C LYS A 27 3.60 8.05 17.06
N LEU A 28 4.61 7.26 17.41
CA LEU A 28 5.57 6.75 16.42
C LEU A 28 4.88 5.82 15.41
N ILE A 29 3.95 4.98 15.86
CA ILE A 29 3.15 4.11 14.98
C ILE A 29 2.27 4.95 14.04
N GLU A 30 1.65 6.02 14.53
CA GLU A 30 0.86 6.94 13.70
C GLU A 30 1.72 7.61 12.61
N GLU A 31 2.90 8.11 12.97
CA GLU A 31 3.86 8.71 12.03
C GLU A 31 4.31 7.69 10.97
N GLN A 32 4.56 6.43 11.37
CA GLN A 32 4.89 5.35 10.43
C GLN A 32 3.72 5.01 9.50
N ASN A 33 2.50 4.96 10.01
CA ASN A 33 1.32 4.70 9.20
C ASN A 33 1.14 5.81 8.14
N GLU A 34 1.29 7.07 8.52
CA GLU A 34 1.21 8.20 7.59
C GLU A 34 2.27 8.10 6.49
N ALA A 35 3.52 7.79 6.84
CA ALA A 35 4.59 7.58 5.87
C ALA A 35 4.26 6.45 4.87
N LEU A 36 3.76 5.31 5.36
CA LEU A 36 3.33 4.19 4.52
C LEU A 36 2.17 4.57 3.59
N PHE A 37 1.21 5.38 4.06
CA PHE A 37 0.12 5.88 3.22
C PHE A 37 0.65 6.80 2.10
N MET A 38 1.63 7.66 2.41
CA MET A 38 2.27 8.52 1.41
C MET A 38 3.02 7.71 0.35
N GLU A 39 3.78 6.69 0.77
CA GLU A 39 4.48 5.79 -0.16
C GLU A 39 3.51 5.02 -1.05
N LEU A 40 2.45 4.45 -0.47
CA LEU A 40 1.43 3.71 -1.21
C LEU A 40 0.73 4.60 -2.24
N SER A 41 0.38 5.82 -1.85
CA SER A 41 -0.18 6.82 -2.74
C SER A 41 0.81 7.15 -3.87
N GLY A 42 2.07 7.43 -3.55
CA GLY A 42 3.12 7.71 -4.54
C GLY A 42 3.29 6.58 -5.55
N LEU A 43 3.30 5.32 -5.08
CA LEU A 43 3.38 4.14 -5.92
C LEU A 43 2.16 3.99 -6.83
N SER A 44 0.94 4.21 -6.31
CA SER A 44 -0.29 4.18 -7.09
C SER A 44 -0.25 5.20 -8.24
N HIS A 45 0.11 6.45 -7.95
CA HIS A 45 0.25 7.49 -8.97
C HIS A 45 1.33 7.17 -10.01
N ALA A 46 2.46 6.61 -9.56
CA ALA A 46 3.53 6.18 -10.47
C ALA A 46 3.07 5.05 -11.40
N LEU A 47 2.27 4.12 -10.90
CA LEU A 47 1.70 3.03 -11.68
C LEU A 47 0.66 3.54 -12.69
N ILE A 48 -0.26 4.42 -12.27
CA ILE A 48 -1.23 5.07 -13.15
C ILE A 48 -0.51 5.78 -14.30
N ARG A 49 0.50 6.60 -13.98
CA ARG A 49 1.28 7.32 -15.00
C ARG A 49 1.99 6.37 -15.97
N SER A 50 2.59 5.30 -15.47
CA SER A 50 3.35 4.36 -16.29
C SER A 50 2.46 3.53 -17.21
N LEU A 51 1.21 3.27 -16.79
CA LEU A 51 0.24 2.48 -17.54
C LEU A 51 -0.78 3.34 -18.31
N ALA A 52 -0.72 4.68 -18.23
CA ALA A 52 -1.69 5.60 -18.82
C ALA A 52 -1.94 5.41 -20.33
N ASN A 53 -0.92 4.93 -21.06
CA ASN A 53 -0.98 4.69 -22.51
C ASN A 53 -1.32 3.23 -22.87
N ILE A 54 -1.53 2.38 -21.87
CA ILE A 54 -1.88 0.98 -22.06
C ILE A 54 -3.40 0.83 -21.92
N ARG A 55 -3.99 -0.04 -22.74
CA ARG A 55 -5.41 -0.41 -22.68
C ARG A 55 -5.51 -1.91 -22.49
N LEU A 56 -6.33 -2.33 -21.54
CA LEU A 56 -6.60 -3.74 -21.32
C LEU A 56 -7.73 -4.19 -22.25
N PRO A 57 -7.74 -5.46 -22.67
CA PRO A 57 -8.91 -6.08 -23.28
C PRO A 57 -10.14 -5.85 -22.39
N HIS A 58 -11.27 -5.51 -22.99
CA HIS A 58 -12.53 -5.20 -22.30
C HIS A 58 -12.54 -3.89 -21.48
N MET A 59 -11.41 -3.19 -21.35
CA MET A 59 -11.34 -1.84 -20.78
C MET A 59 -10.81 -0.85 -21.83
N GLN A 60 -11.74 -0.19 -22.54
CA GLN A 60 -11.38 0.82 -23.54
C GLN A 60 -10.86 2.13 -22.91
N GLU A 61 -11.14 2.34 -21.63
CA GLU A 61 -10.72 3.52 -20.89
C GLU A 61 -9.27 3.39 -20.37
N PRO A 62 -8.50 4.50 -20.33
CA PRO A 62 -7.23 4.54 -19.62
C PRO A 62 -7.38 4.21 -18.15
N ILE A 63 -6.29 3.75 -17.54
CA ILE A 63 -6.18 3.72 -16.09
C ILE A 63 -6.29 5.14 -15.51
N THR A 64 -7.10 5.28 -14.47
CA THR A 64 -7.31 6.50 -13.69
C THR A 64 -7.42 6.12 -12.21
N GLU A 65 -7.37 7.09 -11.31
CA GLU A 65 -7.59 6.82 -9.88
C GLU A 65 -8.96 6.19 -9.60
N GLN A 66 -9.99 6.58 -10.37
CA GLN A 66 -11.36 6.09 -10.18
C GLN A 66 -11.53 4.63 -10.59
N ASN A 67 -10.84 4.18 -11.62
CA ASN A 67 -10.94 2.81 -12.14
C ASN A 67 -9.74 1.92 -11.78
N PHE A 68 -8.79 2.43 -10.98
CA PHE A 68 -7.52 1.78 -10.66
C PHE A 68 -7.70 0.34 -10.15
N ASN A 69 -8.60 0.14 -9.20
CA ASN A 69 -8.86 -1.18 -8.61
C ASN A 69 -9.41 -2.17 -9.64
N SER A 70 -10.36 -1.74 -10.48
CA SER A 70 -10.92 -2.58 -11.55
C SER A 70 -9.86 -2.90 -12.60
N TYR A 71 -9.05 -1.90 -12.99
CA TYR A 71 -7.94 -2.09 -13.93
C TYR A 71 -6.93 -3.12 -13.40
N LEU A 72 -6.54 -3.02 -12.12
CA LEU A 72 -5.64 -3.98 -11.50
C LEU A 72 -6.25 -5.38 -11.38
N SER A 73 -7.54 -5.49 -11.09
CA SER A 73 -8.23 -6.79 -11.07
C SER A 73 -8.15 -7.44 -12.45
N THR A 74 -8.55 -6.75 -13.50
CA THR A 74 -8.47 -7.27 -14.88
C THR A 74 -7.04 -7.62 -15.27
N LEU A 75 -6.06 -6.78 -14.92
CA LEU A 75 -4.66 -7.08 -15.19
C LEU A 75 -4.19 -8.35 -14.45
N THR A 76 -4.58 -8.51 -13.19
CA THR A 76 -4.26 -9.69 -12.37
C THR A 76 -4.89 -10.95 -12.97
N ASP A 77 -6.14 -10.86 -13.44
CA ASP A 77 -6.83 -11.96 -14.10
C ASP A 77 -6.10 -12.37 -15.39
N MET A 78 -5.64 -11.40 -16.18
CA MET A 78 -4.86 -11.66 -17.40
C MET A 78 -3.51 -12.32 -17.13
N TYR A 79 -2.82 -11.97 -16.04
CA TYR A 79 -1.57 -12.63 -15.64
C TYR A 79 -1.81 -14.04 -15.07
N THR A 80 -2.97 -14.27 -14.46
CA THR A 80 -3.32 -15.55 -13.84
C THR A 80 -3.88 -16.54 -14.86
N ASN A 81 -4.60 -16.06 -15.87
CA ASN A 81 -5.16 -16.91 -16.92
C ASN A 81 -4.09 -17.30 -17.95
N LYS A 82 -3.67 -18.57 -17.94
CA LYS A 82 -2.66 -19.12 -18.86
C LYS A 82 -3.08 -19.05 -20.33
N GLU A 83 -4.36 -18.91 -20.64
CA GLU A 83 -4.86 -18.74 -22.00
C GLU A 83 -4.50 -17.36 -22.58
N CYS A 84 -4.34 -16.33 -21.74
CA CYS A 84 -3.90 -15.01 -22.18
C CYS A 84 -2.49 -15.04 -22.78
N PHE A 85 -1.65 -16.00 -22.42
CA PHE A 85 -0.31 -16.17 -23.01
C PHE A 85 -0.32 -16.93 -24.35
N GLN A 86 -1.44 -17.55 -24.72
CA GLN A 86 -1.60 -18.24 -26.01
C GLN A 86 -1.86 -17.24 -27.15
N ASN A 87 -2.52 -16.11 -26.86
CA ASN A 87 -2.72 -15.05 -27.84
C ASN A 87 -1.46 -14.17 -27.95
N PRO A 88 -0.83 -14.06 -29.15
CA PRO A 88 0.35 -13.21 -29.38
C PRO A 88 0.16 -11.74 -28.98
N GLU A 89 -1.03 -11.18 -29.19
CA GLU A 89 -1.35 -9.79 -28.86
C GLU A 89 -1.37 -9.56 -27.36
N ASN A 90 -2.04 -10.45 -26.62
CA ASN A 90 -2.08 -10.41 -25.15
C ASN A 90 -0.68 -10.61 -24.56
N LYS A 91 0.14 -11.48 -25.15
CA LYS A 91 1.53 -11.68 -24.73
C LYS A 91 2.37 -10.42 -24.92
N ALA A 92 2.27 -9.76 -26.09
CA ALA A 92 2.97 -8.51 -26.36
C ALA A 92 2.51 -7.37 -25.44
N LEU A 93 1.21 -7.33 -25.12
CA LEU A 93 0.63 -6.40 -24.16
C LEU A 93 1.19 -6.63 -22.75
N LEU A 94 1.18 -7.86 -22.24
CA LEU A 94 1.73 -8.19 -20.91
C LEU A 94 3.24 -7.92 -20.84
N GLU A 95 3.99 -8.09 -21.93
CA GLU A 95 5.39 -7.69 -21.99
C GLU A 95 5.57 -6.17 -21.92
N SER A 96 4.72 -5.42 -22.63
CA SER A 96 4.71 -3.94 -22.59
C SER A 96 4.38 -3.41 -21.20
N ILE A 97 3.40 -4.02 -20.53
CA ILE A 97 3.04 -3.72 -19.15
C ILE A 97 4.21 -4.02 -18.22
N ASN A 98 4.85 -5.18 -18.35
CA ASN A 98 6.00 -5.55 -17.52
C ASN A 98 7.16 -4.56 -17.67
N LYS A 99 7.44 -4.10 -18.90
CA LYS A 99 8.44 -3.04 -19.16
C LYS A 99 8.06 -1.72 -18.51
N ALA A 100 6.80 -1.29 -18.64
CA ALA A 100 6.30 -0.07 -18.04
C ALA A 100 6.40 -0.10 -16.50
N VAL A 101 5.99 -1.21 -15.87
CA VAL A 101 6.07 -1.39 -14.42
C VAL A 101 7.52 -1.41 -13.93
N LYS A 102 8.43 -2.10 -14.64
CA LYS A 102 9.87 -2.11 -14.31
C LYS A 102 10.54 -0.74 -14.41
N SER A 103 9.95 0.19 -15.17
CA SER A 103 10.47 1.55 -15.30
C SER A 103 10.11 2.45 -14.10
N ILE A 104 9.16 2.02 -13.26
CA ILE A 104 8.79 2.74 -12.05
C ILE A 104 9.98 2.70 -11.09
N LYS A 105 10.55 3.87 -10.83
CA LYS A 105 11.48 4.08 -9.74
C LYS A 105 10.67 4.51 -8.52
N VAL A 106 10.80 3.75 -7.45
CA VAL A 106 10.28 4.08 -6.11
C VAL A 106 11.44 4.67 -5.31
#